data_AF-A0A961DK41-F1
#
_entry.id   AF-A0A961DK41-F1
#
_cell.length_a   1.000
_cell.length_b   1.000
_cell.length_c   1.000
_cell.angle_alpha   90.00
_cell.angle_beta   90.00
_cell.angle_gamma   90.00
#
_symmetry.space_group_name_H-M   'P 1'
#
loop_
_entity.id
_entity.type
_entity.pdbx_description
1 polymer ?
#
loop_
_entity_poly.entity_id
_entity_poly.type
_entity_poly.pdbx_seq_one_letter_code
_entity_poly.pdbx_strand_id
1 'polypeptide(L)'
;MNYTTDTGTAVSCSIDLFNMEINYVELTTPEVEYLRAQDWTGVGQRIYDAALAHEGDRAWWEAATVGWPGGATSDDVQLVAWQHAVDENIFDLIPDGITPTGTGYGVTDQCTGELH
;
A
#
# COMPACT_ATOMS: atom_id res chain seq x y z
N MET A 1 0.17 9.78 8.72
CA MET A 1 -1.17 10.38 8.53
C MET A 1 -2.15 9.41 9.15
N ASN A 2 -3.02 9.84 10.05
CA ASN A 2 -3.73 8.91 10.93
C ASN A 2 -5.23 8.95 10.63
N TYR A 3 -5.76 7.81 10.22
CA TYR A 3 -7.19 7.54 10.10
C TYR A 3 -7.54 6.40 11.06
N THR A 4 -8.76 6.37 11.60
CA THR A 4 -9.24 5.27 12.42
C THR A 4 -10.35 4.56 11.66
N THR A 5 -10.17 3.26 11.43
CA THR A 5 -11.16 2.38 10.78
C THR A 5 -12.44 2.28 11.63
N ASP A 6 -13.49 1.72 11.08
CA ASP A 6 -14.72 1.41 11.82
C ASP A 6 -14.50 0.34 12.92
N THR A 7 -13.48 -0.51 12.77
CA THR A 7 -12.99 -1.45 13.79
C THR A 7 -12.20 -0.77 14.92
N GLY A 8 -11.91 0.53 14.81
CA GLY A 8 -11.17 1.29 15.82
C GLY A 8 -9.65 1.23 15.65
N THR A 9 -9.16 0.61 14.58
CA THR A 9 -7.72 0.47 14.29
C THR A 9 -7.18 1.72 13.62
N ALA A 10 -6.03 2.21 14.09
CA ALA A 10 -5.39 3.38 13.52
C ALA A 10 -4.54 3.01 12.29
N VAL A 11 -4.94 3.48 11.11
CA VAL A 11 -4.15 3.41 9.88
C VAL A 11 -3.11 4.53 9.90
N SER A 12 -1.82 4.18 9.90
CA SER A 12 -0.72 5.13 9.84
C SER A 12 0.23 4.84 8.68
N CYS A 13 0.04 5.50 7.54
CA CYS A 13 0.91 5.25 6.40
C CYS A 13 2.29 5.93 6.48
N SER A 14 3.32 5.15 6.19
CA SER A 14 4.70 5.57 5.88
C SER A 14 5.13 4.93 4.57
N ILE A 15 5.88 5.66 3.76
CA ILE A 15 6.45 5.19 2.50
C ILE A 15 7.97 5.30 2.64
N ASP A 16 8.65 4.17 2.50
CA ASP A 16 10.11 4.14 2.49
C ASP A 16 10.63 3.89 1.06
N LEU A 17 11.73 4.54 0.72
CA LEU A 17 12.48 4.25 -0.49
C LEU A 17 13.55 3.21 -0.15
N PHE A 18 13.74 2.22 -1.03
CA PHE A 18 14.84 1.27 -0.90
C PHE A 18 15.64 1.21 -2.20
N ASN A 19 16.95 1.13 -2.07
CA ASN A 19 17.89 0.89 -3.18
C ASN A 19 18.55 -0.50 -3.07
N MET A 20 17.87 -1.45 -2.40
CA MET A 20 18.39 -2.75 -1.99
C MET A 20 19.46 -2.73 -0.88
N GLU A 21 19.72 -1.59 -0.24
CA GLU A 21 20.55 -1.51 0.98
C GLU A 21 19.71 -1.59 2.25
N ILE A 22 20.21 -2.31 3.26
CA ILE A 22 19.59 -2.39 4.58
C ILE A 22 19.77 -1.04 5.29
N ASN A 23 18.67 -0.44 5.79
CA ASN A 23 18.62 0.89 6.41
C ASN A 23 18.92 2.07 5.48
N TYR A 24 18.61 1.95 4.18
CA TYR A 24 18.67 3.09 3.28
C TYR A 24 17.70 4.19 3.71
N VAL A 25 18.22 5.38 3.96
CA VAL A 25 17.43 6.58 4.27
C VAL A 25 17.80 7.63 3.26
N GLU A 26 16.99 7.74 2.21
CA GLU A 26 17.13 8.78 1.21
C GLU A 26 16.19 9.93 1.51
N LEU A 27 16.73 11.14 1.51
CA LEU A 27 15.99 12.35 1.89
C LEU A 27 15.98 13.41 0.80
N THR A 28 16.74 13.18 -0.29
CA THR A 28 17.08 14.21 -1.26
C THR A 28 16.91 13.80 -2.73
N THR A 29 16.32 12.63 -3.01
CA THR A 29 16.03 12.28 -4.40
C THR A 29 14.75 12.96 -4.92
N PRO A 30 14.62 13.11 -6.26
CA PRO A 30 13.39 13.60 -6.89
C PRO A 30 12.13 12.84 -6.44
N GLU A 31 12.25 11.54 -6.16
CA GLU A 31 11.14 10.72 -5.63
C GLU A 31 10.72 11.20 -4.24
N VAL A 32 11.67 11.47 -3.33
CA VAL A 32 11.36 12.02 -2.00
C VAL A 32 10.71 13.38 -2.12
N GLU A 33 11.22 14.24 -3.01
CA GLU A 33 10.65 15.56 -3.27
C GLU A 33 9.23 15.46 -3.83
N TYR A 34 9.00 14.54 -4.77
CA TYR A 34 7.68 14.27 -5.33
C TYR A 34 6.71 13.80 -4.25
N LEU A 35 7.08 12.79 -3.45
CA LEU A 35 6.26 12.25 -2.37
C LEU A 35 5.95 13.32 -1.32
N ARG A 36 6.91 14.18 -0.95
CA ARG A 36 6.69 15.30 -0.02
C ARG A 36 5.77 16.38 -0.57
N ALA A 37 5.72 16.55 -1.89
CA ALA A 37 4.90 17.56 -2.55
C ALA A 37 3.42 17.15 -2.70
N GLN A 38 3.09 15.86 -2.53
CA GLN A 38 1.71 15.39 -2.67
C GLN A 38 0.86 15.74 -1.44
N ASP A 39 -0.43 16.01 -1.68
CA ASP A 39 -1.42 16.06 -0.62
C ASP A 39 -1.94 14.66 -0.32
N TRP A 40 -1.48 14.11 0.79
CA TRP A 40 -1.88 12.80 1.27
C TRP A 40 -3.08 12.83 2.24
N THR A 41 -3.75 13.97 2.37
CA THR A 41 -4.94 14.09 3.21
C THR A 41 -5.97 13.02 2.82
N GLY A 42 -6.39 12.22 3.80
CA GLY A 42 -7.35 11.14 3.61
C GLY A 42 -6.82 9.88 2.92
N VAL A 43 -5.51 9.74 2.66
CA VAL A 43 -4.96 8.55 1.98
C VAL A 43 -5.26 7.26 2.73
N GLY A 44 -5.17 7.26 4.07
CA GLY A 44 -5.48 6.09 4.89
C GLY A 44 -6.94 5.64 4.77
N GLN A 45 -7.88 6.59 4.64
CA GLN A 45 -9.29 6.27 4.41
C GLN A 45 -9.49 5.70 3.00
N ARG A 46 -8.88 6.29 1.97
CA ARG A 46 -9.02 5.79 0.59
C ARG A 46 -8.48 4.37 0.42
N ILE A 47 -7.34 4.08 1.05
CA ILE A 47 -6.77 2.73 1.09
C ILE A 47 -7.74 1.77 1.79
N TYR A 48 -8.27 2.15 2.96
CA TYR A 48 -9.22 1.33 3.69
C TYR A 48 -10.50 1.05 2.89
N ASP A 49 -11.10 2.08 2.30
CA ASP A 49 -12.31 1.97 1.48
C ASP A 49 -12.08 1.09 0.23
N ALA A 50 -10.92 1.23 -0.43
CA ALA A 50 -10.55 0.41 -1.59
C ALA A 50 -10.26 -1.05 -1.21
N ALA A 51 -9.59 -1.27 -0.08
CA ALA A 51 -9.29 -2.62 0.41
C ALA A 51 -10.58 -3.38 0.77
N LEU A 52 -11.56 -2.72 1.41
CA LEU A 52 -12.88 -3.30 1.64
C LEU A 52 -13.62 -3.61 0.33
N ALA A 53 -13.48 -2.77 -0.69
CA ALA A 53 -14.10 -3.01 -1.99
C ALA A 53 -13.50 -4.25 -2.69
N HIS A 54 -12.18 -4.42 -2.63
CA HIS A 54 -11.47 -5.60 -3.16
C HIS A 54 -11.84 -6.87 -2.39
N GLU A 55 -11.86 -6.83 -1.05
CA GLU A 55 -12.27 -7.96 -0.21
C GLU A 55 -13.72 -8.39 -0.51
N GLY A 56 -14.62 -7.43 -0.73
CA GLY A 56 -16.02 -7.68 -1.06
C GLY A 56 -16.26 -8.20 -2.48
N ASP A 57 -15.29 -8.06 -3.40
CA ASP A 57 -15.39 -8.52 -4.77
C ASP A 57 -14.86 -9.96 -4.92
N ARG A 58 -15.79 -10.91 -4.95
CA ARG A 58 -15.46 -12.33 -5.12
C ARG A 58 -14.71 -12.62 -6.42
N ALA A 59 -15.02 -11.93 -7.52
CA ALA A 59 -14.36 -12.20 -8.79
C ALA A 59 -12.91 -11.71 -8.77
N TRP A 60 -12.68 -10.55 -8.13
CA TRP A 60 -11.33 -10.05 -7.87
C TRP A 60 -10.54 -11.02 -6.99
N TRP A 61 -11.12 -11.48 -5.88
CA TRP A 61 -10.47 -12.44 -4.97
C TRP A 61 -10.05 -13.72 -5.69
N GLU A 62 -10.97 -14.33 -6.44
CA GLU A 62 -10.71 -15.57 -7.18
C GLU A 62 -9.58 -15.37 -8.21
N ALA A 63 -9.48 -14.20 -8.82
CA ALA A 63 -8.40 -13.86 -9.74
C ALA A 63 -7.06 -13.59 -9.02
N ALA A 64 -7.07 -12.82 -7.93
CA ALA A 64 -5.88 -12.41 -7.19
C ALA A 64 -5.18 -13.58 -6.47
N THR A 65 -5.96 -14.60 -6.09
CA THR A 65 -5.45 -15.76 -5.33
C THR A 65 -5.32 -17.03 -6.15
N VAL A 66 -5.55 -16.96 -7.46
CA VAL A 66 -5.40 -18.11 -8.37
C VAL A 66 -3.97 -18.68 -8.28
N GLY A 67 -3.87 -19.99 -8.07
CA GLY A 67 -2.58 -20.70 -8.02
C GLY A 67 -1.87 -20.69 -6.66
N TRP A 68 -2.45 -20.08 -5.63
CA TRP A 68 -1.89 -20.11 -4.28
C TRP A 68 -1.93 -21.53 -3.69
N PRO A 69 -0.79 -22.09 -3.25
CA PRO A 69 -0.75 -23.45 -2.71
C PRO A 69 -1.58 -23.56 -1.43
N GLY A 70 -2.61 -24.41 -1.43
CA GLY A 70 -3.50 -24.60 -0.28
C GLY A 70 -4.78 -23.76 -0.29
N GLY A 71 -4.95 -22.89 -1.28
CA GLY A 71 -6.05 -21.92 -1.34
C GLY A 71 -5.79 -20.70 -0.44
N ALA A 72 -6.49 -19.60 -0.70
CA ALA A 72 -6.39 -18.40 0.12
C ALA A 72 -7.32 -18.48 1.34
N THR A 73 -6.80 -18.10 2.50
CA THR A 73 -7.58 -17.84 3.72
C THR A 73 -8.21 -16.45 3.69
N SER A 74 -9.13 -16.15 4.60
CA SER A 74 -9.66 -14.78 4.77
C SER A 74 -8.55 -13.76 4.99
N ASP A 75 -7.56 -14.12 5.79
CA ASP A 75 -6.46 -13.25 6.19
C ASP A 75 -5.54 -12.98 4.99
N ASP A 76 -5.32 -13.98 4.13
CA ASP A 76 -4.61 -13.80 2.86
C ASP A 76 -5.34 -12.82 1.95
N VAL A 77 -6.67 -12.94 1.84
CA VAL A 77 -7.48 -12.04 1.01
C VAL A 77 -7.41 -10.61 1.53
N GLN A 78 -7.54 -10.42 2.84
CA GLN A 78 -7.46 -9.12 3.48
C GLN A 78 -6.09 -8.46 3.28
N LEU A 79 -5.02 -9.25 3.43
CA LEU A 79 -3.66 -8.78 3.20
C LEU A 79 -3.45 -8.34 1.74
N VAL A 80 -3.86 -9.17 0.77
CA VAL A 80 -3.69 -8.86 -0.66
C VAL A 80 -4.57 -7.68 -1.06
N ALA A 81 -5.81 -7.61 -0.58
CA ALA A 81 -6.72 -6.48 -0.82
C ALA A 81 -6.14 -5.17 -0.30
N TRP A 82 -5.52 -5.22 0.88
CA TRP A 82 -4.82 -4.08 1.46
C TRP A 82 -3.62 -3.64 0.60
N GLN A 83 -2.76 -4.58 0.21
CA GLN A 83 -1.58 -4.30 -0.61
C GLN A 83 -1.96 -3.69 -1.96
N HIS A 84 -2.96 -4.24 -2.63
CA HIS A 84 -3.48 -3.67 -3.88
C HIS A 84 -4.05 -2.27 -3.70
N ALA A 85 -4.80 -2.03 -2.62
CA ALA A 85 -5.33 -0.70 -2.32
C ALA A 85 -4.21 0.33 -2.05
N VAL A 86 -3.11 -0.10 -1.43
CA VAL A 86 -1.91 0.73 -1.25
C VAL A 86 -1.29 1.08 -2.61
N ASP A 87 -1.11 0.11 -3.49
CA ASP A 87 -0.56 0.33 -4.84
C ASP A 87 -1.40 1.35 -5.63
N GLU A 88 -2.72 1.14 -5.69
CA GLU A 88 -3.65 2.01 -6.44
C GLU A 88 -3.70 3.45 -5.92
N ASN A 89 -3.54 3.65 -4.61
CA ASN A 89 -3.70 4.96 -3.96
C ASN A 89 -2.39 5.68 -3.66
N ILE A 90 -1.25 5.02 -3.87
CA ILE A 90 0.07 5.59 -3.62
C ILE A 90 0.98 5.38 -4.83
N PHE A 91 1.27 4.13 -5.19
CA PHE A 91 2.39 3.82 -6.09
C PHE A 91 2.04 3.98 -7.56
N ASP A 92 0.84 3.58 -7.98
CA ASP A 92 0.35 3.77 -9.36
C ASP A 92 0.16 5.26 -9.70
N LEU A 93 0.11 6.12 -8.68
CA LEU A 93 0.04 7.58 -8.84
C LEU A 93 1.41 8.24 -9.00
N ILE A 94 2.51 7.48 -8.84
CA ILE A 94 3.87 7.98 -9.05
C ILE A 94 4.20 7.88 -10.54
N PRO A 95 4.50 9.00 -11.23
CA PRO A 95 4.83 8.98 -12.64
C PRO A 95 6.05 8.12 -12.96
N ASP A 96 5.93 7.36 -14.05
CA ASP A 96 7.06 6.63 -14.65
C ASP A 96 8.24 7.58 -14.88
N GLY A 97 9.44 7.13 -14.49
CA GLY A 97 10.68 7.89 -14.66
C GLY A 97 11.03 8.84 -13.52
N ILE A 98 10.18 8.95 -12.49
CA ILE A 98 10.59 9.54 -11.22
C ILE A 98 11.53 8.58 -10.49
N THR A 99 11.26 7.27 -10.46
CA THR A 99 12.12 6.27 -9.80
C THR A 99 13.39 5.98 -10.62
N PRO A 100 14.61 6.21 -10.08
CA PRO A 100 15.85 5.90 -10.77
C PRO A 100 15.99 4.41 -11.09
N THR A 101 16.64 4.10 -12.19
CA THR A 101 16.99 2.71 -12.54
C THR A 101 17.77 2.06 -11.40
N GLY A 102 17.27 0.98 -10.83
CA GLY A 102 17.91 0.22 -9.75
C GLY A 102 17.48 0.60 -8.33
N THR A 103 16.55 1.54 -8.16
CA THR A 103 15.84 1.78 -6.90
C THR A 103 14.38 1.33 -7.01
N GLY A 104 13.73 1.09 -5.86
CA GLY A 104 12.33 0.72 -5.79
C GLY A 104 11.65 1.34 -4.56
N TYR A 105 10.33 1.17 -4.47
CA TYR A 105 9.56 1.55 -3.29
C TYR A 105 9.40 0.37 -2.34
N GLY A 106 9.91 0.56 -1.12
CA GLY A 106 10.08 -0.50 -0.16
C GLY A 106 9.05 -0.22 0.89
N VAL A 107 7.96 -0.96 0.83
CA VAL A 107 6.90 -0.74 1.78
C VAL A 107 7.29 -1.50 3.04
N THR A 108 7.63 -0.75 4.08
CA THR A 108 7.38 -1.21 5.44
C THR A 108 5.96 -0.75 5.73
N ASP A 109 4.98 -1.56 5.32
CA ASP A 109 3.54 -1.30 5.30
C ASP A 109 3.01 -1.13 6.74
N GLN A 110 3.40 -0.06 7.43
CA GLN A 110 2.76 0.33 8.68
C GLN A 110 1.45 1.09 8.45
N CYS A 111 1.01 1.18 7.19
CA CYS A 111 -0.40 1.30 6.82
C CYS A 111 -1.17 0.07 7.39
N THR A 112 -1.17 -0.20 8.69
CA THR A 112 -1.90 -1.34 9.25
C THR A 112 -3.31 -0.88 9.55
N GLY A 113 -4.20 -1.05 8.58
CA GLY A 113 -5.63 -1.12 8.83
C GLY A 113 -6.02 -2.59 8.87
N GLU A 114 -6.39 -3.11 10.03
CA GLU A 114 -7.08 -4.39 10.07
C GLU A 114 -8.46 -4.16 9.45
N LEU A 115 -8.78 -4.95 8.42
CA LEU A 115 -10.10 -4.89 7.80
C LEU A 115 -11.17 -5.41 8.77
N HIS A 116 -10.80 -6.30 9.72
CA HIS A 116 -11.67 -6.91 10.75
C HIS A 116 -10.94 -7.24 12.04
#